data_AF-A0A2V9DVR0-F1
#
_entry.id   AF-A0A2V9DVR0-F1
#
_cell.length_a   1.000
_cell.length_b   1.000
_cell.length_c   1.000
_cell.angle_alpha   90.00
_cell.angle_beta   90.00
_cell.angle_gamma   90.00
#
_symmetry.space_group_name_H-M   'P 1'
#
loop_
_entity.id
_entity.type
_entity.pdbx_description
1 polymer ?
#
loop_
_entity_poly.entity_id
_entity_poly.type
_entity_poly.pdbx_seq_one_letter_code
_entity_poly.pdbx_strand_id
1 'polypeptide(L)'
;MRLFLICAVACAVISARAQDVIPTKVNDQNRTGGLPFSTSIGTDVESVDVAGDNLRVHIPIVSIPGRGMNSGLVLTYDGRFWLASRYVDIHGNYIYQWKFESRGAAALSSAIGWRKNVGYFTHGTKKFSCLNNTATYLTNYIYIDPDGGKHPLAVQGAASSACAVQDANGPDLGGEGMWGMMPAEEEGQQPRVGESA
;
A
#
# COMPACT_ATOMS: atom_id res chain seq x y z
N MET A 1 -50.23 0.68 -22.54
CA MET A 1 -48.79 0.42 -22.73
C MET A 1 -47.89 1.62 -22.38
N ARG A 2 -48.24 2.46 -21.39
CA ARG A 2 -47.39 3.56 -20.89
C ARG A 2 -47.11 3.48 -19.37
N LEU A 3 -47.80 2.58 -18.66
CA LEU A 3 -47.67 2.40 -17.21
C LEU A 3 -46.59 1.39 -16.81
N PHE A 4 -46.33 0.38 -17.65
CA PHE A 4 -45.29 -0.64 -17.42
C PHE A 4 -43.86 -0.10 -17.51
N LEU A 5 -43.66 0.98 -18.26
CA LEU A 5 -42.33 1.55 -18.49
C LEU A 5 -41.84 2.43 -17.31
N ILE A 6 -42.76 2.89 -16.45
CA ILE A 6 -42.43 3.74 -15.30
C ILE A 6 -41.95 2.88 -14.10
N CYS A 7 -42.50 1.67 -13.94
CA CYS A 7 -42.14 0.77 -12.84
C CYS A 7 -40.75 0.14 -13.03
N ALA A 8 -40.34 -0.14 -14.27
CA ALA A 8 -39.01 -0.66 -14.59
C ALA A 8 -37.89 0.37 -14.35
N VAL A 9 -38.15 1.66 -14.55
CA VAL A 9 -37.17 2.73 -14.29
C VAL A 9 -37.03 3.00 -12.79
N ALA A 10 -38.11 2.90 -12.01
CA ALA A 10 -38.07 3.09 -10.55
C ALA A 10 -37.32 1.97 -9.81
N CYS A 11 -37.34 0.74 -10.33
CA CYS A 11 -36.67 -0.40 -9.69
C CYS A 11 -35.15 -0.48 -9.96
N ALA A 12 -34.63 0.29 -10.92
CA ALA A 12 -33.20 0.36 -11.24
C ALA A 12 -32.42 1.38 -10.39
N VAL A 13 -33.10 2.25 -9.64
CA VAL A 13 -32.47 3.37 -8.90
C VAL A 13 -32.05 2.98 -7.47
N ILE A 14 -32.45 1.82 -6.96
CA ILE A 14 -32.30 1.49 -5.51
C ILE A 14 -31.12 0.56 -5.20
N SER A 15 -30.44 0.00 -6.20
CA SER A 15 -29.40 -1.02 -5.95
C SER A 15 -27.96 -0.59 -6.24
N ALA A 16 -27.70 0.68 -6.56
CA ALA A 16 -26.35 1.21 -6.56
C ALA A 16 -25.88 1.52 -5.12
N ARG A 17 -25.86 0.49 -4.26
CA ARG A 17 -25.00 0.52 -3.06
C ARG A 17 -23.58 0.62 -3.60
N ALA A 18 -22.93 1.74 -3.35
CA ALA A 18 -21.51 1.92 -3.60
C ALA A 18 -20.75 0.71 -3.05
N GLN A 19 -20.26 -0.17 -3.92
CA GLN A 19 -19.29 -1.15 -3.50
C GLN A 19 -17.99 -0.38 -3.29
N ASP A 20 -17.61 -0.16 -2.03
CA ASP A 20 -16.26 0.26 -1.66
C ASP A 20 -15.36 -0.95 -1.94
N VAL A 21 -15.06 -1.17 -3.23
CA VAL A 21 -14.17 -2.24 -3.67
C VAL A 21 -12.78 -1.86 -3.20
N ILE A 22 -12.26 -2.60 -2.22
CA ILE A 22 -10.83 -2.60 -1.87
C ILE A 22 -10.07 -2.70 -3.20
N PRO A 23 -9.08 -1.84 -3.48
CA PRO A 23 -8.33 -1.89 -4.73
C PRO A 23 -7.75 -3.28 -4.95
N THR A 24 -8.40 -4.09 -5.78
CA THR A 24 -7.93 -5.44 -6.16
C THR A 24 -6.88 -5.38 -7.26
N LYS A 25 -6.66 -4.20 -7.84
CA LYS A 25 -5.76 -4.02 -8.98
C LYS A 25 -4.89 -2.78 -8.87
N VAL A 26 -3.61 -2.99 -9.15
CA VAL A 26 -2.66 -1.96 -9.57
C VAL A 26 -3.12 -1.48 -10.97
N ASN A 27 -3.20 -0.18 -11.18
CA ASN A 27 -3.59 0.42 -12.47
C ASN A 27 -2.36 1.02 -13.17
N ASP A 28 -2.48 1.36 -14.45
CA ASP A 28 -1.34 1.84 -15.25
C ASP A 28 -0.67 3.11 -14.69
N GLN A 29 -1.43 3.89 -13.92
CA GLN A 29 -0.98 5.12 -13.26
C GLN A 29 -0.20 4.87 -11.97
N ASN A 30 -0.45 3.77 -11.26
CA ASN A 30 0.22 3.44 -10.01
C ASN A 30 1.14 2.21 -10.12
N ARG A 31 1.27 1.63 -11.31
CA ARG A 31 2.18 0.52 -11.61
C ARG A 31 3.63 1.03 -11.60
N THR A 32 4.38 0.62 -10.57
CA THR A 32 5.80 0.92 -10.35
C THR A 32 6.63 -0.37 -10.33
N GLY A 33 7.95 -0.24 -10.18
CA GLY A 33 8.85 -1.39 -10.07
C GLY A 33 9.16 -2.07 -11.40
N GLY A 34 10.05 -3.07 -11.36
CA GLY A 34 10.42 -3.87 -12.53
C GLY A 34 9.21 -4.63 -13.08
N LEU A 35 8.90 -4.45 -14.37
CA LEU A 35 7.76 -5.12 -14.99
C LEU A 35 8.24 -6.43 -15.63
N PRO A 36 7.72 -7.59 -15.23
CA PRO A 36 8.27 -8.89 -15.64
C PRO A 36 8.21 -9.16 -17.16
N PHE A 37 7.45 -8.37 -17.92
CA PHE A 37 7.31 -8.50 -19.38
C PHE A 37 7.54 -7.20 -20.15
N SER A 38 8.13 -6.18 -19.52
CA SER A 38 8.39 -4.92 -20.21
C SER A 38 9.78 -4.91 -20.82
N THR A 39 9.87 -4.42 -22.04
CA THR A 39 11.16 -4.15 -22.69
C THR A 39 11.72 -2.84 -22.12
N SER A 40 12.96 -2.87 -21.64
CA SER A 40 13.69 -1.66 -21.26
C SER A 40 14.83 -1.38 -22.23
N ILE A 41 15.15 -0.11 -22.39
CA ILE A 41 16.34 0.36 -23.12
C ILE A 41 17.28 0.98 -22.09
N GLY A 42 18.53 0.55 -22.06
CA GLY A 42 19.54 1.10 -21.15
C GLY A 42 20.51 0.04 -20.63
N THR A 43 21.05 0.31 -19.45
CA THR A 43 21.98 -0.52 -18.69
C THR A 43 21.35 -1.00 -17.39
N ASP A 44 22.07 -1.82 -16.62
CA ASP A 44 21.64 -2.25 -15.29
C ASP A 44 21.54 -1.10 -14.28
N VAL A 45 22.22 0.03 -14.54
CA VAL A 45 22.20 1.21 -13.66
C VAL A 45 21.11 2.19 -14.06
N GLU A 46 20.89 2.40 -15.35
CA GLU A 46 19.88 3.33 -15.86
C GLU A 46 19.15 2.69 -17.02
N SER A 47 17.84 2.57 -16.89
CA SER A 47 17.00 2.02 -17.95
C SER A 47 15.67 2.76 -18.04
N VAL A 48 15.20 2.91 -19.26
CA VAL A 48 13.86 3.42 -19.56
C VAL A 48 12.98 2.24 -19.91
N ASP A 49 11.85 2.15 -19.22
CA ASP A 49 10.79 1.19 -19.53
C ASP A 49 10.04 1.61 -20.81
N VAL A 50 10.15 0.87 -21.90
CA VAL A 50 9.54 1.28 -23.19
C VAL A 50 8.02 1.21 -23.16
N ALA A 51 7.44 0.25 -22.41
CA ALA A 51 5.99 0.12 -22.31
C ALA A 51 5.37 1.20 -21.40
N GLY A 52 6.14 1.73 -20.44
CA GLY A 52 5.66 2.67 -19.43
C GLY A 52 6.27 4.06 -19.49
N ASP A 53 7.24 4.32 -20.37
CA ASP A 53 8.03 5.55 -20.41
C ASP A 53 8.54 5.97 -19.01
N ASN A 54 8.98 4.97 -18.22
CA ASN A 54 9.46 5.20 -16.86
C ASN A 54 10.98 5.15 -16.83
N LEU A 55 11.62 6.24 -16.42
CA LEU A 55 13.03 6.24 -16.10
C LEU A 55 13.25 5.54 -14.75
N ARG A 56 14.06 4.49 -14.77
CA ARG A 56 14.51 3.78 -13.58
C ARG A 56 16.02 3.87 -13.46
N VAL A 57 16.50 4.30 -12.29
CA VAL A 57 17.92 4.29 -11.95
C VAL A 57 18.13 3.35 -10.77
N HIS A 58 19.07 2.42 -10.86
CA HIS A 58 19.36 1.40 -9.87
C HIS A 58 20.84 1.47 -9.48
N ILE A 59 21.12 1.97 -8.29
CA ILE A 59 22.48 2.18 -7.79
C ILE A 59 22.71 1.22 -6.61
N PRO A 60 23.47 0.13 -6.82
CA PRO A 60 23.90 -0.72 -5.72
C PRO A 60 24.99 0.02 -4.92
N ILE A 61 24.71 0.28 -3.64
CA ILE A 61 25.65 0.97 -2.73
C ILE A 61 26.57 -0.05 -2.06
N VAL A 62 25.99 -1.14 -1.55
CA VAL A 62 26.72 -2.25 -0.93
C VAL A 62 26.04 -3.55 -1.31
N SER A 63 26.85 -4.57 -1.63
CA SER A 63 26.40 -5.95 -1.80
C SER A 63 27.21 -6.84 -0.86
N ILE A 64 26.51 -7.56 0.01
CA ILE A 64 27.08 -8.48 0.99
C ILE A 64 26.66 -9.89 0.57
N PRO A 65 27.61 -10.75 0.14
CA PRO A 65 27.29 -12.12 -0.21
C PRO A 65 26.83 -12.87 1.05
N GLY A 66 25.69 -13.54 0.97
CA GLY A 66 25.15 -14.33 2.07
C GLY A 66 25.18 -15.83 1.78
N ARG A 67 24.77 -16.63 2.77
CA ARG A 67 24.65 -18.09 2.63
C ARG A 67 23.32 -18.46 1.96
N GLY A 68 23.20 -18.15 0.67
CA GLY A 68 22.02 -18.45 -0.15
C GLY A 68 21.08 -17.26 -0.38
N MET A 69 21.30 -16.13 0.28
CA MET A 69 20.60 -14.88 -0.01
C MET A 69 21.58 -13.71 0.14
N ASN A 70 21.89 -13.04 -0.97
CA ASN A 70 22.72 -11.85 -0.94
C ASN A 70 21.89 -10.68 -0.40
N SER A 71 22.48 -9.93 0.53
CA SER A 71 21.85 -8.75 1.11
C SER A 71 22.63 -7.53 0.69
N GLY A 72 21.95 -6.45 0.36
CA GLY A 72 22.62 -5.23 -0.09
C GLY A 72 21.78 -4.00 0.18
N LEU A 73 22.43 -2.84 0.16
CA LEU A 73 21.76 -1.56 0.12
C LEU A 73 21.74 -1.10 -1.33
N VAL A 74 20.55 -0.84 -1.86
CA VAL A 74 20.35 -0.31 -3.20
C VAL A 74 19.51 0.95 -3.12
N LEU A 75 19.92 1.98 -3.84
CA LEU A 75 19.12 3.15 -4.12
C LEU A 75 18.45 2.99 -5.48
N THR A 76 17.13 3.12 -5.51
CA THR A 76 16.35 3.10 -6.75
C THR A 76 15.66 4.43 -6.94
N TYR A 77 15.75 5.00 -8.14
CA TYR A 77 14.92 6.10 -8.59
C TYR A 77 13.82 5.56 -9.50
N ASP A 78 12.59 6.01 -9.27
CA ASP A 78 11.44 5.74 -10.13
C ASP A 78 10.80 7.08 -10.52
N GLY A 79 10.85 7.41 -11.82
CA GLY A 79 10.34 8.65 -12.40
C GLY A 79 8.81 8.78 -12.35
N ARG A 80 8.08 7.69 -12.11
CA ARG A 80 6.62 7.69 -11.93
C ARG A 80 6.24 7.94 -10.48
N PHE A 81 6.65 9.10 -9.96
CA PHE A 81 6.29 9.53 -8.60
C PHE A 81 5.10 10.50 -8.56
N TRP A 82 4.62 10.98 -9.71
CA TRP A 82 3.41 11.79 -9.80
C TRP A 82 2.16 10.90 -9.84
N LEU A 83 1.19 11.22 -8.98
CA LEU A 83 -0.08 10.54 -8.90
C LEU A 83 -1.22 11.54 -9.08
N ALA A 84 -2.19 11.18 -9.92
CA ALA A 84 -3.46 11.87 -9.97
C ALA A 84 -4.27 11.50 -8.70
N SER A 85 -4.55 12.49 -7.87
CA SER A 85 -5.30 12.32 -6.63
C SER A 85 -6.56 13.19 -6.66
N ARG A 86 -7.64 12.71 -6.05
CA ARG A 86 -8.84 13.52 -5.81
C ARG A 86 -8.95 13.86 -4.34
N TYR A 87 -9.41 15.07 -4.03
CA TYR A 87 -9.94 15.39 -2.71
C TYR A 87 -11.39 15.86 -2.83
N VAL A 88 -12.12 15.77 -1.73
CA VAL A 88 -13.50 16.21 -1.63
C VAL A 88 -13.50 17.57 -0.94
N ASP A 89 -14.10 18.58 -1.57
CA ASP A 89 -14.25 19.91 -0.97
C ASP A 89 -15.34 19.90 0.13
N ILE A 90 -15.56 21.06 0.76
CA ILE A 90 -16.59 21.20 1.81
C ILE A 90 -18.03 21.00 1.31
N HIS A 91 -18.24 21.03 -0.01
CA HIS A 91 -19.53 20.87 -0.67
C HIS A 91 -19.72 19.46 -1.25
N GLY A 92 -18.75 18.56 -1.08
CA GLY A 92 -18.82 17.20 -1.61
C GLY A 92 -18.33 17.05 -3.06
N ASN A 93 -17.79 18.09 -3.68
CA ASN A 93 -17.30 18.03 -5.05
C ASN A 93 -15.90 17.40 -5.11
N TYR A 94 -15.68 16.55 -6.12
CA TYR A 94 -14.35 16.00 -6.39
C TYR A 94 -13.49 17.01 -7.15
N ILE A 95 -12.34 17.34 -6.56
CA ILE A 95 -11.32 18.17 -7.21
C ILE A 95 -10.08 17.30 -7.46
N TYR A 96 -9.64 17.26 -8.71
CA TYR A 96 -8.46 16.51 -9.13
C TYR A 96 -7.21 17.36 -9.02
N GLN A 97 -6.15 16.79 -8.46
CA GLN A 97 -4.86 17.43 -8.26
C GLN A 97 -3.72 16.43 -8.45
N TRP A 98 -2.59 16.94 -8.90
CA TRP A 98 -1.35 16.17 -8.96
C TRP A 98 -0.69 16.17 -7.58
N LYS A 99 -0.33 14.97 -7.09
CA LYS A 99 0.40 14.79 -5.84
C LYS A 99 1.62 13.90 -6.06
N PHE A 100 2.58 14.02 -5.16
CA PHE A 100 3.69 13.08 -5.08
C PHE A 100 3.26 11.80 -4.34
N GLU A 101 3.71 10.65 -4.83
CA GLU A 101 3.57 9.37 -4.14
C GLU A 101 4.33 9.42 -2.79
N SER A 102 3.64 9.05 -1.71
CA SER A 102 4.29 8.82 -0.43
C SER A 102 4.93 7.43 -0.44
N ARG A 103 6.26 7.38 -0.23
CA ARG A 103 7.03 6.13 -0.18
C ARG A 103 7.34 5.64 1.25
N GLY A 104 6.70 6.21 2.26
CA GLY A 104 6.81 5.77 3.66
C GLY A 104 8.27 5.62 4.15
N ALA A 105 8.55 4.53 4.86
CA ALA A 105 9.87 4.22 5.41
C ALA A 105 10.96 3.95 4.34
N ALA A 106 10.56 3.65 3.10
CA ALA A 106 11.50 3.46 2.00
C ALA A 106 11.97 4.79 1.38
N ALA A 107 11.26 5.89 1.64
CA ALA A 107 11.64 7.21 1.16
C ALA A 107 13.00 7.64 1.74
N LEU A 108 13.83 8.26 0.91
CA LEU A 108 14.88 9.13 1.40
C LEU A 108 14.23 10.47 1.76
N SER A 109 14.38 10.89 3.03
CA SER A 109 13.87 12.18 3.49
C SER A 109 14.35 13.28 2.56
N SER A 110 13.40 13.97 1.90
CA SER A 110 13.62 15.06 0.95
C SER A 110 14.03 14.69 -0.49
N ALA A 111 14.10 13.41 -0.88
CA ALA A 111 14.43 13.02 -2.25
C ALA A 111 13.23 12.34 -2.96
N ILE A 112 12.52 13.12 -3.77
CA ILE A 112 11.35 12.65 -4.55
C ILE A 112 11.80 11.60 -5.57
N GLY A 113 11.01 10.53 -5.73
CA GLY A 113 11.29 9.44 -6.66
C GLY A 113 12.33 8.43 -6.17
N TRP A 114 13.18 8.79 -5.21
CA TRP A 114 14.19 7.92 -4.63
C TRP A 114 13.64 7.03 -3.52
N ARG A 115 14.09 5.79 -3.51
CA ARG A 115 13.80 4.80 -2.46
C ARG A 115 15.00 3.91 -2.17
N LYS A 116 15.03 3.38 -0.95
CA LYS A 116 15.87 2.24 -0.58
C LYS A 116 15.18 0.93 -0.97
N ASN A 117 15.94 -0.15 -1.14
CA ASN A 117 15.42 -1.51 -1.36
C ASN A 117 14.85 -2.12 -0.07
N VAL A 118 13.88 -1.44 0.53
CA VAL A 118 13.11 -1.93 1.68
C VAL A 118 11.64 -1.88 1.35
N GLY A 119 10.93 -2.95 1.69
CA GLY A 119 9.48 -2.99 1.49
C GLY A 119 8.76 -2.02 2.44
N TYR A 120 7.63 -1.49 2.00
CA TYR A 120 6.83 -0.56 2.78
C TYR A 120 5.35 -0.68 2.49
N PHE A 121 4.52 -0.21 3.42
CA PHE A 121 3.07 -0.20 3.26
C PHE A 121 2.57 1.21 2.97
N THR A 122 1.56 1.29 2.10
CA THR A 122 0.73 2.47 1.91
C THR A 122 -0.72 2.12 2.21
N HIS A 123 -1.52 3.11 2.59
CA HIS A 123 -2.93 2.95 2.90
C HIS A 123 -3.70 4.20 2.48
N GLY A 124 -5.00 4.03 2.22
CA GLY A 124 -5.95 5.12 2.11
C GLY A 124 -6.62 5.42 3.45
N THR A 125 -6.97 6.68 3.68
CA THR A 125 -7.71 7.09 4.88
C THR A 125 -9.17 7.37 4.51
N LYS A 126 -10.10 6.76 5.25
CA LYS A 126 -11.55 7.01 5.16
C LYS A 126 -12.04 7.56 6.50
N LYS A 127 -12.82 8.63 6.44
CA LYS A 127 -13.44 9.25 7.63
C LYS A 127 -14.93 9.01 7.58
N PHE A 128 -15.48 8.58 8.71
CA PHE A 128 -16.91 8.39 8.89
C PHE A 128 -17.39 9.24 10.06
N SER A 129 -18.42 10.05 9.81
CA SER A 129 -19.07 10.84 10.84
C SER A 129 -20.10 9.97 11.57
N CYS A 130 -20.00 9.93 12.89
CA CYS A 130 -21.04 9.39 13.77
C CYS A 130 -21.46 10.50 14.75
N LEU A 131 -22.66 10.42 15.32
CA LEU A 131 -23.28 11.43 16.22
C LEU A 131 -22.45 12.70 16.50
N ASN A 132 -21.53 12.63 17.49
CA ASN A 132 -20.67 13.75 17.90
C ASN A 132 -19.17 13.54 17.62
N ASN A 133 -18.82 12.46 16.90
CA ASN A 133 -17.45 12.01 16.74
C ASN A 133 -17.14 11.66 15.28
N THR A 134 -15.85 11.69 14.93
CA THR A 134 -15.40 11.19 13.62
C THR A 134 -14.47 10.01 13.84
N ALA A 135 -14.83 8.85 13.30
CA ALA A 135 -13.93 7.71 13.23
C ALA A 135 -13.10 7.78 11.96
N THR A 136 -11.81 7.51 12.09
CA THR A 136 -10.87 7.45 10.96
C THR A 136 -10.40 6.02 10.80
N TYR A 137 -10.65 5.46 9.62
CA TYR A 137 -10.23 4.12 9.23
C TYR A 137 -9.12 4.19 8.18
N LEU A 138 -8.17 3.29 8.31
CA LEU A 138 -7.15 3.01 7.33
C LEU A 138 -7.65 1.83 6.50
N THR A 139 -7.67 2.01 5.19
CA THR A 139 -8.22 1.08 4.20
C THR A 139 -7.24 0.95 3.05
N ASN A 140 -7.47 0.02 2.12
CA ASN A 140 -6.72 -0.04 0.86
C ASN A 140 -5.20 -0.20 1.07
N TYR A 141 -4.82 -1.12 1.95
CA TYR A 141 -3.41 -1.39 2.19
C TYR A 141 -2.77 -1.97 0.94
N ILE A 142 -1.64 -1.40 0.53
CA ILE A 142 -0.81 -1.91 -0.54
C ILE A 142 0.59 -2.08 0.03
N TYR A 143 1.08 -3.32 0.02
CA TYR A 143 2.48 -3.61 0.25
C TYR A 143 3.26 -3.34 -1.04
N ILE A 144 4.36 -2.61 -0.93
CA ILE A 144 5.30 -2.39 -2.02
C ILE A 144 6.56 -3.15 -1.65
N ASP A 145 6.94 -4.10 -2.48
CA ASP A 145 8.16 -4.87 -2.31
C ASP A 145 9.41 -4.00 -2.59
N PRO A 146 10.63 -4.46 -2.19
CA PRO A 146 11.86 -3.75 -2.51
C PRO A 146 12.09 -3.47 -4.01
N ASP A 147 11.55 -4.32 -4.88
CA ASP A 147 11.67 -4.23 -6.34
C ASP A 147 10.62 -3.27 -6.94
N GLY A 148 9.68 -2.79 -6.13
CA GLY A 148 8.59 -1.88 -6.47
C GLY A 148 7.30 -2.53 -6.96
N GLY A 149 7.22 -3.86 -6.96
CA GLY A 149 5.99 -4.60 -7.12
C GLY A 149 4.99 -4.23 -6.04
N LYS A 150 3.71 -4.17 -6.40
CA LYS A 150 2.62 -3.75 -5.52
C LYS A 150 1.67 -4.91 -5.29
N HIS A 151 1.42 -5.21 -4.03
CA HIS A 151 0.56 -6.30 -3.57
C HIS A 151 -0.57 -5.71 -2.72
N PRO A 152 -1.81 -5.65 -3.25
CA PRO A 152 -2.95 -5.18 -2.47
C PRO A 152 -3.30 -6.19 -1.39
N LEU A 153 -3.61 -5.69 -0.20
CA LEU A 153 -4.04 -6.48 0.95
C LEU A 153 -5.45 -6.08 1.36
N ALA A 154 -6.28 -7.09 1.60
CA ALA A 154 -7.62 -6.95 2.14
C ALA A 154 -7.56 -6.83 3.67
N VAL A 155 -6.98 -5.73 4.15
CA VAL A 155 -6.87 -5.39 5.58
C VAL A 155 -7.45 -4.00 5.81
N GLN A 156 -8.04 -3.80 6.99
CA GLN A 156 -8.52 -2.51 7.46
C GLN A 156 -8.13 -2.33 8.92
N GLY A 157 -7.78 -1.10 9.29
CA GLY A 157 -7.40 -0.75 10.66
C GLY A 157 -8.12 0.52 11.12
N ALA A 158 -8.32 0.67 12.42
CA ALA A 158 -8.82 1.92 12.99
C ALA A 158 -7.65 2.82 13.40
N ALA A 159 -7.55 4.01 12.79
CA ALA A 159 -6.61 5.05 13.24
C ALA A 159 -7.17 5.85 14.43
N SER A 160 -8.50 5.97 14.53
CA SER A 160 -9.18 6.51 15.71
C SER A 160 -10.53 5.83 15.91
N SER A 161 -10.72 5.19 17.07
CA SER A 161 -11.94 4.48 17.44
C SER A 161 -12.86 5.37 18.29
N ALA A 162 -13.46 6.38 17.67
CA ALA A 162 -14.44 7.26 18.34
C ALA A 162 -15.90 6.78 18.14
N CYS A 163 -16.10 5.78 17.28
CA CYS A 163 -17.37 5.14 16.99
C CYS A 163 -17.19 3.62 17.10
N ALA A 164 -18.09 2.92 17.79
CA ALA A 164 -18.13 1.45 17.79
C ALA A 164 -18.77 0.96 16.50
N VAL A 165 -17.99 0.83 15.43
CA VAL A 165 -18.44 0.18 14.20
C VAL A 165 -17.87 -1.23 14.20
N GLN A 166 -18.71 -2.20 14.54
CA GLN A 166 -18.43 -3.60 14.24
C GLN A 166 -19.06 -3.90 12.88
N ASP A 167 -18.24 -4.14 11.87
CA ASP A 167 -18.75 -4.67 10.61
C ASP A 167 -19.03 -6.17 10.78
N ALA A 168 -20.21 -6.49 11.32
CA ALA A 168 -20.66 -7.86 11.50
C ALA A 168 -21.19 -8.51 10.20
N ASN A 169 -21.28 -7.75 9.11
CA ASN A 169 -21.90 -8.18 7.85
C ASN A 169 -20.89 -8.32 6.70
N GLY A 170 -19.60 -8.05 6.94
CA GLY A 170 -18.51 -8.18 5.98
C GLY A 170 -17.56 -9.35 6.28
N PRO A 171 -16.73 -9.76 5.31
CA PRO A 171 -15.58 -10.62 5.60
C PRO A 171 -14.66 -9.93 6.61
N ASP A 172 -14.04 -10.70 7.49
CA ASP A 172 -13.08 -10.15 8.46
C ASP A 172 -11.86 -9.55 7.73
N LEU A 173 -11.62 -8.26 7.95
CA LEU A 173 -10.49 -7.51 7.40
C LEU A 173 -9.57 -6.99 8.50
N GLY A 174 -9.74 -7.43 9.76
CA GLY A 174 -8.95 -6.95 10.89
C GLY A 174 -7.47 -7.31 10.81
N GLY A 175 -7.11 -8.31 10.00
CA GLY A 175 -5.71 -8.73 9.85
C GLY A 175 -5.10 -9.33 11.11
N GLU A 176 -5.91 -9.63 12.13
CA GLU A 176 -5.49 -10.15 13.44
C GLU A 176 -4.71 -11.48 13.33
N GLY A 177 -4.96 -12.26 12.26
CA GLY A 177 -4.22 -13.49 11.96
C GLY A 177 -2.96 -13.32 11.11
N MET A 178 -2.62 -12.11 10.66
CA MET A 178 -1.44 -11.86 9.81
C MET A 178 -0.16 -11.62 10.61
N TRP A 179 -0.29 -11.27 11.89
CA TRP A 179 0.85 -10.96 12.75
C TRP A 179 1.31 -12.21 13.50
N GLY A 180 2.38 -12.85 13.01
CA GLY A 180 3.17 -13.81 13.77
C GLY A 180 4.42 -13.11 14.30
N MET A 181 4.59 -13.03 15.62
CA MET A 181 5.87 -12.64 16.20
C MET A 181 6.80 -13.85 16.17
N MET A 182 8.01 -13.70 15.63
CA MET A 182 9.03 -14.74 15.84
C MET A 182 9.27 -14.86 17.35
N PRO A 183 9.24 -16.06 17.94
CA PRO A 183 9.59 -16.22 19.34
C PRO A 183 11.00 -15.65 19.52
N ALA A 184 11.16 -14.79 20.53
CA ALA A 184 12.49 -14.35 20.92
C ALA A 184 13.31 -15.61 21.25
N GLU A 185 14.45 -15.77 20.59
CA GLU A 185 15.39 -16.84 20.89
C GLU A 185 15.87 -16.61 22.32
N GLU A 186 15.44 -17.48 23.24
CA GLU A 186 15.84 -17.48 24.63
C GLU A 186 17.32 -17.87 24.66
N GLU A 187 18.19 -16.85 24.70
CA GLU A 187 19.63 -17.04 24.83
C GLU A 187 19.89 -17.88 26.09
N GLY A 188 20.44 -19.07 25.87
CA GLY A 188 20.56 -20.13 26.86
C GLY A 188 21.14 -19.64 28.18
N GLN A 189 20.35 -19.78 29.24
CA GLN A 189 20.78 -19.54 30.61
C GLN A 189 21.83 -20.59 31.00
N GLN A 190 23.12 -20.24 30.93
CA GLN A 190 24.21 -21.08 31.44
C GLN A 190 24.01 -21.35 32.94
N PRO A 191 24.11 -22.60 33.41
CA PRO A 191 24.03 -22.90 34.85
C PRO A 191 25.28 -22.38 35.56
N ARG A 192 25.08 -21.53 36.58
CA ARG A 192 26.13 -21.12 37.53
C ARG A 192 26.58 -22.35 38.33
N VAL A 193 27.84 -22.74 38.15
CA VAL A 193 28.55 -23.66 39.05
C VAL A 193 28.68 -22.96 40.39
N GLY A 194 28.03 -23.50 41.42
CA GLY A 194 28.22 -23.07 42.80
C GLY A 194 29.51 -23.65 43.36
N GLU A 195 30.45 -22.79 43.69
CA GLU A 195 31.48 -23.10 44.69
C GLU A 195 30.83 -23.07 46.07
N SER A 196 30.96 -24.16 46.83
CA SER A 196 30.76 -24.19 48.27
C SER A 196 32.02 -24.75 48.92
N ALA A 197 32.63 -23.93 49.77
CA ALA A 197 33.53 -24.33 50.84
C ALA A 197 32.81 -25.22 51.86
#